data_AF-A0A2V7L5M6-F1
#
_entry.id   AF-A0A2V7L5M6-F1
#
_cell.length_a   1.000
_cell.length_b   1.000
_cell.length_c   1.000
_cell.angle_alpha   90.00
_cell.angle_beta   90.00
_cell.angle_gamma   90.00
#
_symmetry.space_group_name_H-M   'P 1'
#
loop_
_entity.id
_entity.type
_entity.pdbx_description
1 polymer ?
#
loop_
_entity_poly.entity_id
_entity_poly.type
_entity_poly.pdbx_seq_one_letter_code
_entity_poly.pdbx_strand_id
1 'polypeptide(L)'
;MRDTMTHRGPDDYGIFDEGRVGLAHRRLSIIDVAAGHQPMHDDTGSLHIVYNGEIYNHPDLRASLERRGHRYRTRSDTETILRL
;
A
#
# COMPACT_ATOMS: atom_id res chain seq x y z
N MET A 1 -4.71 -10.01 16.70
CA MET A 1 -3.59 -9.06 16.89
C MET A 1 -3.84 -7.75 16.15
N ARG A 2 -4.02 -7.73 14.81
CA ARG A 2 -4.33 -6.50 14.05
C ARG A 2 -5.46 -5.64 14.66
N ASP A 3 -6.56 -6.26 15.07
CA ASP A 3 -7.76 -5.53 15.50
C ASP A 3 -7.60 -4.78 16.84
N THR A 4 -6.54 -5.07 17.60
CA THR A 4 -6.19 -4.25 18.78
C THR A 4 -5.66 -2.86 18.39
N MET A 5 -5.30 -2.67 17.10
CA MET A 5 -4.82 -1.41 16.54
C MET A 5 -5.90 -0.64 15.75
N THR A 6 -7.18 -0.98 15.90
CA THR A 6 -8.30 -0.31 15.21
C THR A 6 -8.25 1.22 15.34
N HIS A 7 -7.86 1.74 16.50
CA HIS A 7 -7.72 3.18 16.76
C HIS A 7 -6.67 3.88 15.87
N ARG A 8 -5.69 3.15 15.30
CA ARG A 8 -4.68 3.70 14.38
C ARG A 8 -5.11 3.71 12.92
N GLY A 9 -6.19 3.02 12.60
CA GLY A 9 -6.68 2.89 11.23
C GLY A 9 -8.12 2.38 11.24
N PRO A 10 -9.08 3.26 11.56
CA PRO A 10 -10.48 2.88 11.71
C PRO A 10 -11.18 2.61 10.37
N ASP A 11 -10.67 3.16 9.27
CA ASP A 11 -11.40 3.26 8.01
C ASP A 11 -11.43 1.95 7.21
N ASP A 12 -10.33 1.18 7.24
CA ASP A 12 -10.21 -0.04 6.45
C ASP A 12 -9.21 -1.03 7.09
N TYR A 13 -9.27 -2.29 6.69
CA TYR A 13 -8.41 -3.36 7.18
C TYR A 13 -8.16 -4.42 6.11
N GLY A 14 -6.98 -5.02 6.15
CA GLY A 14 -6.65 -6.16 5.28
C GLY A 14 -5.73 -7.16 5.95
N ILE A 15 -5.70 -8.37 5.40
CA ILE A 15 -4.78 -9.45 5.72
C ILE A 15 -4.35 -10.11 4.41
N PHE A 16 -3.06 -10.40 4.31
CA PHE A 16 -2.50 -11.37 3.38
C PHE A 16 -1.97 -12.53 4.23
N ASP A 17 -2.31 -13.75 3.86
CA ASP A 17 -1.93 -14.96 4.57
C ASP A 17 -1.54 -16.05 3.56
N GLU A 18 -0.29 -16.49 3.64
CA GLU A 18 0.28 -17.55 2.81
C GLU A 18 1.05 -18.54 3.70
N GLY A 19 0.28 -19.29 4.50
CA GLY A 19 0.76 -20.41 5.30
C GLY A 19 1.62 -19.99 6.49
N ARG A 20 2.92 -19.79 6.27
CA ARG A 20 3.86 -19.39 7.34
C ARG A 20 4.11 -17.88 7.37
N VAL A 21 3.57 -17.14 6.43
CA VAL A 21 3.74 -15.70 6.29
C VAL A 21 2.39 -15.01 6.35
N GLY A 22 2.27 -14.02 7.22
CA GLY A 22 1.07 -13.19 7.34
C GLY A 22 1.41 -11.72 7.43
N LEU A 23 0.74 -10.89 6.65
CA LEU A 23 0.80 -9.42 6.72
C LEU A 23 -0.60 -8.91 7.07
N ALA A 24 -0.69 -7.96 7.99
CA ALA A 24 -1.97 -7.41 8.43
C ALA A 24 -1.88 -5.89 8.58
N HIS A 25 -2.91 -5.17 8.14
CA HIS A 25 -2.91 -3.71 8.13
C HIS A 25 -4.24 -3.14 8.64
N ARG A 26 -4.16 -2.07 9.46
CA ARG A 26 -5.27 -1.17 9.78
C ARG A 26 -4.98 0.16 9.11
N ARG A 27 -5.92 0.68 8.34
CA ARG A 27 -5.71 1.87 7.52
C ARG A 27 -6.47 3.07 8.06
N LEU A 28 -5.74 4.16 8.27
CA LEU A 28 -6.30 5.51 8.28
C LEU A 28 -6.13 6.04 6.85
N SER A 29 -7.24 6.40 6.21
CA SER A 29 -7.27 6.71 4.79
C SER A 29 -6.99 8.21 4.57
N ILE A 30 -5.75 8.55 4.22
CA ILE A 30 -5.32 9.93 3.95
C ILE A 30 -5.11 10.17 2.45
N ILE A 31 -4.17 9.44 1.84
CA ILE A 31 -3.86 9.51 0.40
C ILE A 31 -4.59 8.38 -0.33
N ASP A 32 -5.31 8.73 -1.40
CA ASP A 32 -6.16 7.82 -2.20
C ASP A 32 -7.13 6.99 -1.35
N VAL A 33 -8.09 7.69 -0.74
CA VAL A 33 -9.06 7.10 0.20
C VAL A 33 -9.75 5.87 -0.40
N ALA A 34 -10.10 5.90 -1.68
CA ALA A 34 -10.90 4.85 -2.32
C ALA A 34 -10.10 3.61 -2.75
N ALA A 35 -8.86 3.78 -3.23
CA ALA A 35 -8.11 2.66 -3.84
C ALA A 35 -6.80 2.28 -3.10
N GLY A 36 -6.45 2.94 -2.00
CA GLY A 36 -5.23 2.64 -1.23
C GLY A 36 -5.31 1.46 -0.25
N HIS A 37 -6.17 0.46 -0.50
CA HIS A 37 -6.30 -0.72 0.35
C HIS A 37 -4.96 -1.45 0.54
N GLN A 38 -4.74 -2.02 1.73
CA GLN A 38 -3.53 -2.77 2.07
C GLN A 38 -3.85 -4.03 2.90
N PRO A 39 -3.08 -5.14 2.76
CA PRO A 39 -1.82 -5.26 2.02
C PRO A 39 -1.94 -5.06 0.51
N MET A 40 -1.07 -4.22 -0.05
CA MET A 40 -1.04 -3.95 -1.49
C MET A 40 -0.07 -4.93 -2.15
N HIS A 41 -0.30 -5.28 -3.41
CA HIS A 41 0.60 -6.14 -4.17
C HIS A 41 1.03 -5.51 -5.49
N ASP A 42 2.04 -6.08 -6.14
CA ASP A 42 2.45 -5.71 -7.49
C ASP A 42 1.50 -6.30 -8.56
N ASP A 43 1.80 -6.13 -9.84
CA ASP A 43 0.92 -6.63 -10.91
C ASP A 43 0.92 -8.15 -11.03
N THR A 44 1.99 -8.82 -10.57
CA THR A 44 2.11 -10.28 -10.60
C THR A 44 1.56 -10.95 -9.35
N GLY A 45 1.38 -10.20 -8.26
CA GLY A 45 1.05 -10.75 -6.95
C GLY A 45 2.22 -11.50 -6.30
N SER A 46 3.46 -11.28 -6.77
CA SER A 46 4.66 -11.88 -6.17
C SER A 46 5.24 -11.02 -5.05
N LEU A 47 4.93 -9.72 -5.04
CA LEU A 47 5.35 -8.79 -4.01
C LEU A 47 4.13 -8.26 -3.27
N HIS A 48 4.18 -8.30 -1.94
CA HIS A 48 3.16 -7.74 -1.05
C HIS A 48 3.79 -6.74 -0.08
N ILE A 49 3.08 -5.65 0.21
CA ILE A 49 3.53 -4.59 1.13
C ILE A 49 2.42 -4.21 2.11
N VAL A 50 2.83 -3.94 3.34
CA VAL A 50 2.11 -3.12 4.32
C VAL A 50 2.99 -1.95 4.72
N TYR A 51 2.42 -0.75 4.81
CA TYR A 51 3.14 0.48 5.07
C TYR A 51 2.29 1.44 5.90
N ASN A 52 2.86 1.95 6.99
CA ASN A 52 2.26 2.99 7.83
C ASN A 52 3.15 4.24 7.79
N GLY A 53 2.73 5.26 7.05
CA GLY A 53 3.47 6.51 6.86
C GLY A 53 2.98 7.25 5.63
N GLU A 54 3.75 8.25 5.21
CA GLU A 54 3.51 9.05 4.01
C GLU A 54 4.83 9.28 3.26
N ILE A 55 4.84 9.03 1.95
CA ILE A 55 5.99 9.30 1.07
C ILE A 55 5.76 10.64 0.37
N TYR A 56 6.26 11.71 0.96
CA TYR A 56 5.97 13.07 0.49
C TYR A 56 6.40 13.36 -0.95
N ASN A 57 7.49 12.75 -1.41
CA ASN A 57 8.00 12.91 -2.78
C ASN A 57 7.46 11.85 -3.75
N HIS A 58 6.41 11.09 -3.39
CA HIS A 58 5.82 10.10 -4.28
C HIS A 58 5.32 10.65 -5.62
N PRO A 59 4.85 11.91 -5.77
CA PRO A 59 4.45 12.43 -7.08
C PRO A 59 5.64 12.55 -8.05
N ASP A 60 6.79 13.02 -7.56
CA ASP A 60 8.02 13.15 -8.36
C ASP A 60 8.59 11.78 -8.73
N LEU A 61 8.61 10.86 -7.75
CA LEU A 61 9.02 9.47 -7.98
C LEU A 61 8.10 8.78 -8.99
N ARG A 62 6.79 8.93 -8.85
CA ARG A 62 5.80 8.39 -9.78
C ARG A 62 6.04 8.89 -11.20
N ALA A 63 6.21 10.19 -11.41
CA ALA A 63 6.49 10.74 -12.73
C ALA A 63 7.80 10.17 -13.34
N SER A 64 8.83 9.96 -12.52
CA SER A 64 10.07 9.29 -12.95
C SER A 64 9.86 7.83 -13.33
N LEU A 65 9.08 7.09 -12.54
CA LEU A 65 8.80 5.67 -12.74
C LEU A 65 7.87 5.43 -13.93
N GLU A 66 6.84 6.26 -14.13
CA GLU A 66 5.97 6.20 -15.30
C GLU A 66 6.77 6.43 -16.61
N ARG A 67 7.74 7.36 -16.59
CA ARG A 67 8.68 7.54 -17.73
C ARG A 67 9.57 6.33 -17.99
N ARG A 68 9.86 5.53 -16.96
CA ARG A 68 10.58 4.24 -17.07
C ARG A 68 9.66 3.08 -17.50
N GLY A 69 8.36 3.32 -17.70
CA GLY A 69 7.40 2.33 -18.18
C GLY A 69 6.60 1.64 -17.07
N HIS A 70 6.76 2.03 -15.80
CA HIS A 70 5.96 1.48 -14.71
C HIS A 70 4.50 1.93 -14.82
N ARG A 71 3.56 1.03 -14.52
CA ARG A 71 2.13 1.33 -14.49
C ARG A 71 1.65 1.40 -13.05
N TYR A 72 0.81 2.38 -12.75
CA TYR A 72 0.18 2.54 -11.45
C TYR A 72 -1.30 2.20 -11.54
N ARG A 73 -1.82 1.51 -10.53
CA ARG A 73 -3.24 1.13 -10.41
C ARG A 73 -4.00 2.03 -9.45
N THR A 74 -3.28 2.69 -8.55
CA THR A 74 -3.78 3.57 -7.51
C THR A 74 -3.05 4.92 -7.57
N ARG A 75 -3.48 5.85 -6.73
CA ARG A 75 -2.78 7.09 -6.40
C ARG A 75 -2.16 7.04 -4.99
N SER A 76 -2.20 5.88 -4.33
CA SER A 76 -1.56 5.66 -3.04
C SER A 76 -0.05 5.80 -3.18
N ASP A 77 0.55 6.54 -2.26
CA ASP A 77 1.99 6.68 -2.13
C ASP A 77 2.67 5.34 -1.85
N THR A 78 1.98 4.41 -1.17
CA THR A 78 2.47 3.04 -0.92
C THR A 78 2.80 2.31 -2.22
N GLU A 79 2.04 2.55 -3.30
CA GLU A 79 2.31 1.90 -4.59
C GLU A 79 3.66 2.33 -5.15
N THR A 80 4.14 3.54 -4.86
CA THR A 80 5.45 4.01 -5.30
C THR A 80 6.58 3.11 -4.81
N ILE A 81 6.50 2.56 -3.59
CA ILE A 81 7.51 1.61 -3.10
C ILE A 81 7.53 0.32 -3.93
N LEU A 82 6.35 -0.21 -4.29
CA LEU A 82 6.25 -1.41 -5.12
C LEU A 82 6.78 -1.20 -6.54
N ARG A 83 6.93 0.06 -6.98
CA ARG A 83 7.40 0.39 -8.33
C ARG A 83 8.87 0.81 -8.38
N LEU A 84 9.58 0.94 -7.26
CA LEU A 84 11.02 1.27 -7.24
C LEU A 84 11.90 0.12 -7.74
#